data_AF-A0A4R5M016-F1
#
_entry.id   AF-A0A4R5M016-F1
#
_cell.length_a   1.000
_cell.length_b   1.000
_cell.length_c   1.000
_cell.angle_alpha   90.00
_cell.angle_beta   90.00
_cell.angle_gamma   90.00
#
_symmetry.space_group_name_H-M   'P 1'
#
loop_
_entity.id
_entity.type
_entity.pdbx_description
1 polymer ?
#
loop_
_entity_poly.entity_id
_entity_poly.type
_entity_poly.pdbx_seq_one_letter_code
_entity_poly.pdbx_strand_id
1 'polypeptide(L)'
;KFNAPVVGRMGVTARYDVLADGKNGGGGGGIALNGNGMDPYNGFGIGSECLATSQANGGHGFECHGATRQDVALDLLFYPTQQITVKVEYRHDWATQKVFLRDDGSYSKSNDLLGAQFIYAF
;
A
#
# COMPACT_ATOMS: atom_id res chain seq x y z
N LYS A 1 14.51 3.49 21.68
CA LYS A 1 14.60 2.06 22.04
C LYS A 1 14.42 1.93 23.55
N PHE A 2 13.73 0.91 24.04
CA PHE A 2 13.45 0.69 25.47
C PHE A 2 13.64 -0.80 25.80
N ASN A 3 13.64 -1.18 27.08
CA ASN A 3 13.69 -2.58 27.51
C ASN A 3 12.37 -2.99 28.15
N ALA A 4 11.88 -4.17 27.83
CA ALA A 4 10.70 -4.77 28.45
C ALA A 4 11.09 -6.06 29.20
N PRO A 5 10.50 -6.35 30.38
CA PRO A 5 10.92 -7.44 31.26
C PRO A 5 10.90 -8.86 30.67
N VAL A 6 10.19 -9.09 29.56
CA VAL A 6 10.01 -10.42 28.94
C VAL A 6 10.67 -10.54 27.56
N VAL A 7 10.66 -9.46 26.78
CA VAL A 7 11.06 -9.48 25.36
C VAL A 7 12.35 -8.69 25.09
N GLY A 8 12.99 -8.18 26.14
CA GLY A 8 14.28 -7.52 26.05
C GLY A 8 14.22 -6.16 25.38
N ARG A 9 15.24 -5.86 24.55
CA ARG A 9 15.38 -4.56 23.89
C ARG A 9 14.38 -4.44 22.75
N MET A 10 13.66 -3.32 22.75
CA MET A 10 12.59 -3.02 21.80
C MET A 10 12.74 -1.63 21.18
N GLY A 11 12.07 -1.45 20.04
CA GLY A 11 11.87 -0.18 19.36
C GLY A 11 10.46 -0.10 18.79
N VAL A 12 10.03 1.13 18.53
CA VAL A 12 8.78 1.42 17.82
C VAL A 12 9.12 2.40 16.71
N THR A 13 8.54 2.19 15.53
CA THR A 13 8.59 3.15 14.44
C THR A 13 7.17 3.45 14.01
N ALA A 14 6.89 4.72 13.74
CA ALA A 14 5.68 5.15 13.05
C ALA A 14 6.10 5.87 11.77
N ARG A 15 5.42 5.58 10.67
CA ARG A 15 5.64 6.23 9.38
C ARG A 15 4.29 6.66 8.81
N TYR A 16 4.27 7.82 8.18
CA TYR A 16 3.15 8.30 7.40
C TYR A 16 3.67 8.73 6.02
N ASP A 17 3.06 8.19 4.97
CA ASP A 17 3.45 8.44 3.59
C ASP A 17 2.28 9.01 2.79
N VAL A 18 2.60 9.89 1.83
CA VAL A 18 1.65 10.45 0.86
C VAL A 18 2.26 10.37 -0.53
N LEU A 19 1.56 9.73 -1.46
CA LEU A 19 1.94 9.55 -2.85
C LEU A 19 0.85 10.14 -3.74
N ALA A 20 1.16 11.28 -4.38
CA ALA A 20 0.21 12.07 -5.16
C ALA A 20 0.33 11.75 -6.66
N ASP A 21 -0.35 10.70 -7.12
CA ASP A 21 -0.21 10.19 -8.49
C ASP A 21 -1.27 10.71 -9.48
N GLY A 22 -1.88 11.86 -9.19
CA GLY A 22 -2.96 12.44 -9.99
C GLY A 22 -2.62 12.66 -11.48
N LYS A 23 -1.33 12.81 -11.83
CA LYS A 23 -0.86 12.95 -13.22
C LYS A 23 -0.33 11.66 -13.85
N ASN A 24 0.12 10.68 -13.06
CA ASN A 24 0.92 9.55 -13.55
C ASN A 24 0.14 8.22 -13.64
N GLY A 25 -1.12 8.18 -13.22
CA GLY A 25 -1.91 6.95 -13.20
C GLY A 25 -2.89 6.77 -14.35
N GLY A 26 -2.96 7.68 -15.33
CA GLY A 26 -4.20 7.97 -16.07
C GLY A 26 -4.52 7.21 -17.36
N GLY A 27 -4.38 5.90 -17.39
CA GLY A 27 -5.07 5.09 -18.44
C GLY A 27 -4.18 4.39 -19.47
N GLY A 28 -2.87 4.31 -19.24
CA GLY A 28 -2.00 3.40 -19.99
C GLY A 28 -1.53 2.25 -19.11
N GLY A 29 -1.64 1.00 -19.59
CA GLY A 29 -0.89 -0.11 -19.01
C GLY A 29 0.60 0.24 -19.01
N GLY A 30 1.27 0.07 -17.88
CA GLY A 30 2.67 0.43 -17.67
C GLY A 30 3.43 -0.74 -17.07
N ILE A 31 4.76 -0.65 -16.96
CA ILE A 31 5.57 -1.76 -16.43
C ILE A 31 5.16 -2.22 -15.02
N ALA A 32 4.57 -1.32 -14.24
CA ALA A 32 4.09 -1.57 -12.88
C ALA A 32 2.56 -1.66 -12.77
N LEU A 33 1.82 -1.48 -13.87
CA LEU A 33 0.35 -1.46 -13.89
C LEU A 33 -0.18 -2.60 -14.77
N ASN A 34 -1.30 -3.20 -14.39
CA ASN A 34 -1.96 -4.21 -15.21
C ASN A 34 -2.49 -3.63 -16.54
N GLY A 35 -3.08 -4.47 -17.38
CA GLY A 35 -3.64 -4.06 -18.68
C GLY A 35 -4.73 -2.98 -18.62
N ASN A 36 -5.27 -2.71 -17.43
CA ASN A 36 -6.26 -1.67 -17.17
C ASN A 36 -5.64 -0.40 -16.54
N GLY A 37 -4.31 -0.29 -16.46
CA GLY A 37 -3.63 0.84 -15.85
C GLY A 37 -3.76 0.88 -14.32
N MET A 38 -3.93 -0.28 -13.67
CA MET A 38 -4.07 -0.38 -12.21
C MET A 38 -3.01 -1.29 -11.59
N ASP A 39 -2.48 -0.90 -10.44
CA ASP A 39 -1.81 -1.79 -9.49
C ASP A 39 -2.77 -2.03 -8.32
N PRO A 40 -3.55 -3.13 -8.37
CA PRO A 40 -4.58 -3.39 -7.38
C PRO A 40 -4.05 -3.71 -5.98
N TYR A 41 -2.74 -3.98 -5.84
CA TYR A 41 -2.14 -4.42 -4.59
C TYR A 41 -1.50 -3.25 -3.84
N ASN A 42 -0.82 -2.36 -4.57
CA ASN A 42 -0.16 -1.19 -3.98
C ASN A 42 -1.00 0.08 -4.06
N GLY A 43 -2.19 0.03 -4.68
CA GLY A 43 -3.13 1.15 -4.74
C GLY A 43 -2.68 2.28 -5.68
N PHE A 44 -1.97 1.93 -6.76
CA PHE A 44 -1.59 2.87 -7.81
C PHE A 44 -2.48 2.70 -9.05
N GLY A 45 -2.60 3.77 -9.84
CA GLY A 45 -3.38 3.79 -11.08
C GLY A 45 -4.75 4.44 -10.95
N ILE A 46 -5.60 4.23 -11.96
CA ILE A 46 -6.94 4.79 -12.03
C ILE A 46 -7.92 4.07 -11.09
N GLY A 47 -8.95 4.78 -10.64
CA GLY A 47 -10.04 4.18 -9.89
C GLY A 47 -10.94 3.29 -10.75
N SER A 48 -11.37 2.18 -10.16
CA SER A 48 -12.24 1.20 -10.82
C SER A 48 -13.55 1.81 -11.33
N GLU A 49 -14.13 2.78 -10.61
CA GLU A 49 -15.37 3.47 -10.99
C GLU A 49 -15.20 4.34 -12.23
N CYS A 50 -14.08 5.06 -12.33
CA CYS A 50 -13.80 5.89 -13.50
C CYS A 50 -13.60 5.01 -14.73
N LEU A 51 -12.81 3.93 -14.60
CA LEU A 51 -12.60 2.99 -15.69
C LEU A 51 -13.92 2.36 -16.17
N ALA A 52 -14.76 1.89 -15.24
CA ALA A 52 -16.06 1.30 -15.58
C ALA A 52 -16.97 2.32 -16.31
N THR A 53 -16.97 3.58 -15.87
CA THR A 53 -17.73 4.65 -16.52
C THR A 53 -17.20 4.97 -17.91
N SER A 54 -15.88 5.01 -18.07
CA SER A 54 -15.22 5.22 -19.37
C SER A 54 -15.62 4.14 -20.37
N GLN A 55 -15.49 2.87 -19.97
CA GLN A 55 -15.81 1.72 -20.82
C GLN A 55 -17.29 1.67 -21.18
N ALA A 56 -18.19 2.01 -20.25
CA ALA A 56 -19.62 2.10 -20.51
C ALA A 56 -19.96 3.17 -21.57
N ASN A 57 -19.14 4.22 -21.68
CA ASN A 57 -19.26 5.27 -22.68
C ASN A 57 -18.44 5.00 -23.97
N GLY A 58 -17.90 3.79 -24.15
CA GLY A 58 -17.09 3.42 -25.31
C GLY A 58 -15.64 3.90 -25.27
N GLY A 59 -15.18 4.41 -24.12
CA GLY A 59 -13.81 4.86 -23.89
C GLY A 59 -12.87 3.77 -23.38
N HIS A 60 -11.64 4.20 -23.09
CA HIS A 60 -10.54 3.32 -22.65
C HIS A 60 -9.90 3.76 -21.32
N GLY A 61 -10.46 4.75 -20.63
CA GLY A 61 -9.99 5.26 -19.34
C GLY A 61 -8.86 6.29 -19.41
N PHE A 62 -8.60 6.89 -20.58
CA PHE A 62 -7.55 7.92 -20.76
C PHE A 62 -7.85 9.24 -20.06
N GLU A 63 -9.11 9.50 -19.74
CA GLU A 63 -9.58 10.65 -18.98
C GLU A 63 -9.49 10.43 -17.47
N CYS A 64 -9.27 9.19 -17.04
CA CYS A 64 -9.21 8.85 -15.63
C CYS A 64 -7.86 9.28 -15.04
N HIS A 65 -7.88 9.90 -13.87
CA HIS A 65 -6.66 10.31 -13.17
C HIS A 65 -6.19 9.24 -12.18
N GLY A 66 -4.90 9.28 -11.83
CA GLY A 66 -4.36 8.40 -10.80
C GLY A 66 -4.88 8.73 -9.40
N ALA A 67 -4.97 7.72 -8.54
CA ALA A 67 -5.31 7.94 -7.13
C ALA A 67 -4.17 8.65 -6.38
N THR A 68 -4.51 9.43 -5.35
CA THR A 68 -3.54 9.82 -4.32
C THR A 68 -3.66 8.79 -3.20
N ARG A 69 -2.56 8.08 -2.93
CA ARG A 69 -2.45 7.09 -1.87
C ARG A 69 -1.77 7.70 -0.65
N GLN A 70 -2.22 7.27 0.52
CA GLN A 70 -1.63 7.61 1.80
C GLN A 70 -1.55 6.33 2.63
N ASP A 71 -0.58 6.25 3.52
CA ASP A 71 -0.53 5.15 4.48
C ASP A 71 0.03 5.57 5.83
N VAL A 72 -0.38 4.84 6.86
CA VAL A 72 0.25 4.87 8.18
C VAL A 72 0.76 3.48 8.50
N ALA A 73 2.05 3.38 8.85
CA ALA A 73 2.70 2.14 9.27
C ALA A 73 3.15 2.26 10.73
N LEU A 74 2.86 1.23 11.51
CA LEU A 74 3.26 1.08 12.91
C LEU A 74 4.06 -0.20 13.06
N ASP A 75 5.31 -0.05 13.49
CA ASP A 75 6.26 -1.15 13.65
C ASP A 75 6.60 -1.38 15.11
N LEU A 76 6.57 -2.64 15.52
CA LEU A 76 7.24 -3.12 16.73
C LEU A 76 8.54 -3.83 16.34
N LEU A 77 9.64 -3.41 16.92
CA LEU A 77 10.96 -3.98 16.67
C LEU A 77 11.48 -4.64 17.95
N PHE A 78 11.90 -5.90 17.84
CA PHE A 78 12.53 -6.68 18.89
C PHE A 78 13.99 -6.92 18.53
N TYR A 79 14.89 -6.79 19.51
CA TYR A 79 16.33 -6.98 19.33
C TYR A 79 16.83 -8.03 20.33
N PRO A 80 16.61 -9.33 20.07
CA PRO A 80 17.02 -10.40 20.98
C PRO A 80 18.54 -10.45 21.21
N THR A 81 19.32 -10.16 20.15
CA THR A 81 20.78 -10.05 20.19
C THR A 81 21.24 -8.80 19.43
N GLN A 82 22.55 -8.56 19.31
CA GLN A 82 23.06 -7.45 18.48
C GLN A 82 22.92 -7.72 16.98
N GLN A 83 22.83 -9.00 16.60
CA GLN A 83 22.76 -9.48 15.23
C GLN A 83 21.32 -9.68 14.75
N ILE A 84 20.37 -9.92 15.66
CA ILE A 84 18.99 -10.29 15.32
C ILE A 84 18.05 -9.10 15.53
N THR A 85 17.24 -8.80 14.51
CA THR A 85 16.08 -7.92 14.61
C THR A 85 14.84 -8.65 14.11
N VAL A 86 13.77 -8.62 14.91
CA VAL A 86 12.43 -9.06 14.49
C VAL A 86 11.54 -7.83 14.41
N LYS A 87 10.87 -7.62 13.28
CA LYS A 87 9.94 -6.51 13.06
C LYS A 87 8.55 -7.05 12.80
N VAL A 88 7.54 -6.47 13.44
CA VAL A 88 6.13 -6.70 13.14
C VAL A 88 5.53 -5.35 12.73
N GLU A 89 4.96 -5.27 11.54
CA GLU A 89 4.36 -4.07 10.96
C GLU A 89 2.85 -4.25 10.84
N TYR A 90 2.08 -3.27 11.30
CA TYR A 90 0.71 -3.04 10.85
C TYR A 90 0.70 -1.79 9.98
N ARG A 91 0.10 -1.87 8.80
CA ARG A 91 -0.03 -0.73 7.90
C ARG A 91 -1.46 -0.57 7.43
N HIS A 92 -1.99 0.64 7.54
CA HIS A 92 -3.27 1.02 6.99
C HIS A 92 -3.05 1.93 5.78
N ASP A 93 -3.49 1.48 4.61
CA ASP A 93 -3.41 2.19 3.35
C ASP A 93 -4.79 2.78 3.00
N TRP A 94 -4.84 4.01 2.50
CA TRP A 94 -6.05 4.60 1.90
C TRP A 94 -5.75 5.43 0.67
N ALA A 95 -6.77 5.63 -0.16
CA ALA A 95 -6.66 6.31 -1.44
C ALA A 95 -7.89 7.17 -1.75
N THR A 96 -7.70 8.17 -2.60
CA THR A 96 -8.82 9.02 -3.06
C THR A 96 -9.82 8.27 -3.94
N GLN A 97 -9.39 7.18 -4.59
CA GLN A 97 -10.18 6.35 -5.50
C GLN A 97 -10.21 4.89 -5.05
N LYS A 98 -11.16 4.10 -5.60
CA LYS A 98 -11.24 2.66 -5.35
C LYS A 98 -10.18 1.93 -6.19
N VAL A 99 -9.04 1.63 -5.58
CA VAL A 99 -7.85 1.08 -6.26
C VAL A 99 -7.34 -0.21 -5.63
N PHE A 100 -7.77 -0.57 -4.42
CA PHE A 100 -7.36 -1.81 -3.77
C PHE A 100 -8.33 -2.94 -4.12
N LEU A 101 -7.84 -4.01 -4.74
CA LEU A 101 -8.66 -5.18 -5.06
C LEU A 101 -8.82 -6.06 -3.81
N ARG A 102 -10.08 -6.40 -3.50
CA ARG A 102 -10.43 -7.37 -2.48
C ARG A 102 -10.49 -8.78 -3.05
N ASP A 103 -10.49 -9.76 -2.17
CA ASP A 103 -10.67 -11.18 -2.47
C ASP A 103 -12.02 -11.49 -3.14
N ASP A 104 -13.05 -10.70 -2.83
CA ASP A 104 -14.38 -10.78 -3.47
C ASP A 104 -14.44 -10.14 -4.88
N GLY A 105 -13.31 -9.63 -5.39
CA GLY A 105 -13.22 -8.97 -6.70
C GLY A 105 -13.68 -7.52 -6.72
N SER A 106 -14.20 -6.99 -5.60
CA SER A 106 -14.56 -5.58 -5.47
C SER A 106 -13.34 -4.70 -5.24
N TYR A 107 -13.46 -3.41 -5.54
CA TYR A 107 -12.42 -2.43 -5.28
C TYR A 107 -12.76 -1.56 -4.06
N SER A 108 -11.74 -1.26 -3.27
CA SER A 108 -11.80 -0.47 -2.04
C SER A 108 -10.94 0.78 -2.11
N LYS A 109 -11.29 1.78 -1.29
CA LYS A 109 -10.47 2.96 -1.02
C LYS A 109 -9.44 2.73 0.08
N SER A 110 -9.49 1.61 0.79
CA SER A 110 -8.57 1.28 1.86
C SER A 110 -8.17 -0.19 1.87
N ASN A 111 -7.01 -0.47 2.45
CA ASN A 111 -6.46 -1.81 2.65
C ASN A 111 -5.66 -1.85 3.95
N ASP A 112 -5.67 -3.00 4.63
CA ASP A 112 -4.92 -3.24 5.85
C ASP A 112 -3.91 -4.35 5.61
N LEU A 113 -2.68 -4.14 6.06
CA LEU A 113 -1.57 -5.08 5.89
C LEU A 113 -0.94 -5.41 7.24
N LEU A 114 -0.62 -6.68 7.42
CA LEU A 114 0.17 -7.16 8.55
C LEU A 114 1.41 -7.87 8.01
N GLY A 115 2.59 -7.44 8.45
CA GLY A 115 3.87 -7.98 8.02
C GLY A 115 4.74 -8.39 9.20
N ALA A 116 5.56 -9.42 9.01
CA ALA A 116 6.61 -9.78 9.94
C ALA A 116 7.93 -10.00 9.19
N GLN A 117 9.03 -9.52 9.74
CA GLN A 117 10.36 -9.64 9.16
C GLN A 117 11.35 -10.13 10.22
N PHE A 118 12.16 -11.12 9.85
CA PHE A 118 13.30 -11.58 10.62
C PHE A 118 14.58 -11.15 9.90
N ILE A 119 15.46 -10.43 10.58
CA ILE A 119 16.71 -9.90 10.04
C ILE A 119 17.86 -10.42 10.88
N TYR A 120 18.87 -10.98 10.21
CA TYR A 120 20.16 -11.32 10.80
C TYR A 120 21.27 -10.51 10.11
N ALA A 121 22.08 -9.80 10.89
CA ALA A 121 23.22 -9.01 10.43
C ALA A 121 24.51 -9.51 11.11
N PHE A 122 25.58 -9.68 10.34
CA PHE A 122 26.89 -10.20 10.77
C PHE A 122 27.97 -9.12 10.81
#